data_AF-A0A938MKK7-F1
#
_entry.id   AF-A0A938MKK7-F1
#
_cell.length_a   1.000
_cell.length_b   1.000
_cell.length_c   1.000
_cell.angle_alpha   90.00
_cell.angle_beta   90.00
_cell.angle_gamma   90.00
#
_symmetry.space_group_name_H-M   'P 1'
#
loop_
_entity.id
_entity.type
_entity.pdbx_description
1 polymer ?
#
loop_
_entity_poly.entity_id
_entity_poly.type
_entity_poly.pdbx_seq_one_letter_code
_entity_poly.pdbx_strand_id
1 'polypeptide(L)'
;MMFCCLLGFFAANVMGMGNVWTVMYDGGFKSHATKGWSSDLTRSEKTPEGLRVVDPSTEKGSGRFYQLDWHVNPEQGATVEARLKAVSCSAPWGVCLLVADGVHEEGVTFFPDKVVLAGVELSARFDAAGAFHTYRVQIRGADIQVWADEKLLLDGAGKFTTAAQHRRNQVGFGCGSSAATGEAIWQFVRFQGGKV
;
A
#
# COMPACT_ATOMS: atom_id res chain seq x y z
N MET A 1 27.89 -47.10 38.53
CA MET A 1 28.18 -46.86 37.10
C MET A 1 26.83 -46.84 36.38
N MET A 2 26.32 -45.66 36.05
CA MET A 2 25.46 -45.35 34.89
C MET A 2 24.81 -43.98 35.14
N PHE A 3 25.42 -42.99 34.49
CA PHE A 3 24.94 -41.64 34.29
C PHE A 3 23.69 -41.66 33.40
N CYS A 4 22.67 -40.86 33.70
CA CYS A 4 21.74 -40.42 32.68
C CYS A 4 21.22 -39.01 33.04
N CYS A 5 21.93 -38.00 32.54
CA CYS A 5 21.44 -36.63 32.42
C CYS A 5 20.36 -36.59 31.34
N LEU A 6 19.14 -36.15 31.69
CA LEU A 6 18.24 -35.54 30.72
C LEU A 6 18.23 -34.02 30.96
N LEU A 7 19.00 -33.32 30.13
CA LEU A 7 18.90 -31.89 29.91
C LEU A 7 17.52 -31.59 29.30
N GLY A 8 16.66 -30.94 30.08
CA GLY A 8 15.48 -30.29 29.55
C GLY A 8 15.89 -29.09 28.69
N PHE A 9 15.79 -29.23 27.37
CA PHE A 9 15.80 -28.09 26.46
C PHE A 9 14.53 -27.26 26.73
N PHE A 10 14.66 -26.16 27.46
CA PHE A 10 13.68 -25.07 27.37
C PHE A 10 13.86 -24.43 25.99
N ALA A 11 12.96 -24.76 25.06
CA ALA A 11 12.77 -23.97 23.87
C ALA A 11 12.31 -22.58 24.33
N ALA A 12 13.19 -21.59 24.21
CA ALA A 12 12.82 -20.20 24.33
C ALA A 12 11.84 -19.89 23.19
N ASN A 13 10.55 -19.84 23.52
CA ASN A 13 9.57 -19.19 22.66
C ASN A 13 9.96 -17.73 22.57
N VAL A 14 10.66 -17.36 21.49
CA VAL A 14 10.68 -15.97 21.03
C VAL A 14 9.26 -15.69 20.55
N MET A 15 8.40 -15.24 21.47
CA MET A 15 7.18 -14.55 21.10
C MET A 15 7.61 -13.29 20.34
N GLY A 16 7.67 -13.41 19.02
CA GLY A 16 7.77 -12.25 18.15
C GLY A 16 6.64 -11.31 18.54
N MET A 17 6.98 -10.07 18.89
CA MET A 17 6.00 -9.01 19.05
C MET A 17 5.15 -9.02 17.79
N GLY A 18 3.89 -9.46 17.88
CA GLY A 18 2.96 -9.36 16.76
C GLY A 18 2.95 -7.89 16.35
N ASN A 19 3.46 -7.60 15.15
CA ASN A 19 3.71 -6.22 14.75
C ASN A 19 2.41 -5.41 14.90
N VAL A 20 2.43 -4.36 15.72
CA VAL A 20 1.26 -3.51 15.91
C VAL A 20 0.99 -2.79 14.58
N TRP A 21 -0.24 -2.85 14.10
CA TRP A 21 -0.64 -2.09 12.92
C TRP A 21 -0.62 -0.59 13.22
N THR A 22 0.13 0.17 12.43
CA THR A 22 0.04 1.63 12.41
C THR A 22 -1.04 2.03 11.43
N VAL A 23 -2.05 2.76 11.90
CA VAL A 23 -3.17 3.22 11.07
C VAL A 23 -2.83 4.58 10.48
N MET A 24 -2.86 4.69 9.15
CA MET A 24 -2.75 5.96 8.45
C MET A 24 -4.12 6.63 8.37
N TYR A 25 -5.12 5.89 7.92
CA TYR A 25 -6.50 6.34 7.74
C TYR A 25 -7.47 5.25 8.21
N ASP A 26 -8.46 5.64 9.02
CA ASP A 26 -9.65 4.84 9.37
C ASP A 26 -10.76 5.78 9.86
N GLY A 27 -11.67 6.16 8.94
CA GLY A 27 -12.65 7.23 9.12
C GLY A 27 -12.06 8.65 9.30
N GLY A 28 -10.73 8.76 9.28
CA GLY A 28 -9.94 9.97 9.47
C GLY A 28 -8.45 9.64 9.55
N PHE A 29 -7.60 10.62 9.23
CA PHE A 29 -6.15 10.48 9.36
C PHE A 29 -5.76 10.39 10.84
N LYS A 30 -4.95 9.38 11.19
CA LYS A 30 -4.52 9.14 12.57
C LYS A 30 -3.09 9.63 12.84
N SER A 31 -2.31 9.87 11.79
CA SER A 31 -0.98 10.44 11.90
C SER A 31 -0.95 11.91 11.46
N HIS A 32 -0.49 12.79 12.34
CA HIS A 32 -0.22 14.19 12.03
C HIS A 32 0.92 14.36 11.00
N ALA A 33 1.75 13.34 10.80
CA ALA A 33 2.82 13.34 9.80
C ALA A 33 2.29 13.14 8.36
N THR A 34 0.99 12.88 8.19
CA THR A 34 0.39 12.71 6.87
C THR A 34 0.44 14.03 6.10
N LYS A 35 1.15 14.01 4.97
CA LYS A 35 1.23 15.11 4.00
C LYS A 35 0.26 14.84 2.86
N GLY A 36 -0.27 15.91 2.27
CA GLY A 36 -1.17 15.84 1.13
C GLY A 36 -0.62 16.61 -0.07
N TRP A 37 -0.73 16.02 -1.26
CA TRP A 37 -0.71 16.76 -2.52
C TRP A 37 -2.14 16.87 -3.03
N SER A 38 -2.59 18.09 -3.29
CA SER A 38 -3.92 18.36 -3.83
C SER A 38 -3.88 19.52 -4.81
N SER A 39 -4.85 19.56 -5.73
CA SER A 39 -5.19 20.73 -6.52
C SER A 39 -6.67 21.09 -6.36
N ASP A 40 -7.07 22.27 -6.82
CA ASP A 40 -8.48 22.71 -6.80
C ASP A 40 -9.37 21.93 -7.80
N LEU A 41 -8.75 21.17 -8.70
CA LEU A 41 -9.44 20.31 -9.67
C LEU A 41 -9.82 18.96 -9.08
N THR A 42 -9.29 18.63 -7.90
CA THR A 42 -9.46 17.34 -7.26
C THR A 42 -10.16 17.49 -5.92
N ARG A 43 -10.80 16.42 -5.45
CA ARG A 43 -11.54 16.46 -4.19
C ARG A 43 -11.42 15.16 -3.42
N SER A 44 -11.52 15.30 -2.10
CA SER A 44 -11.79 14.19 -1.22
C SER A 44 -12.94 14.55 -0.29
N GLU A 45 -13.83 13.61 -0.10
CA GLU A 45 -15.05 13.78 0.69
C GLU A 45 -15.23 12.57 1.60
N LYS A 46 -15.55 12.80 2.87
CA LYS A 46 -16.00 11.72 3.75
C LYS A 46 -17.44 11.38 3.40
N THR A 47 -17.66 10.14 3.04
CA THR A 47 -18.99 9.57 2.80
C THR A 47 -19.31 8.51 3.86
N PRO A 48 -20.56 8.06 4.00
CA PRO A 48 -20.88 6.92 4.85
C PRO A 48 -20.12 5.64 4.49
N GLU A 49 -19.71 5.47 3.23
CA GLU A 49 -18.97 4.29 2.78
C GLU A 49 -17.46 4.37 3.06
N GLY A 50 -16.89 5.59 3.20
CA GLY A 50 -15.46 5.84 3.36
C GLY A 50 -15.00 7.19 2.79
N LEU A 51 -13.68 7.41 2.71
CA LEU A 51 -13.11 8.57 2.01
C LEU A 51 -13.20 8.37 0.50
N ARG A 52 -14.07 9.11 -0.16
CA ARG A 52 -14.10 9.19 -1.61
C ARG A 52 -12.99 10.14 -2.06
N VAL A 53 -12.08 9.67 -2.90
CA VAL A 53 -11.01 10.46 -3.52
C VAL A 53 -11.27 10.50 -5.02
N VAL A 54 -11.30 11.71 -5.59
CA VAL A 54 -11.61 11.92 -7.01
C VAL A 54 -10.61 12.88 -7.63
N ASP A 55 -9.98 12.42 -8.71
CA ASP A 55 -9.24 13.25 -9.66
C ASP A 55 -9.85 13.07 -11.07
N PRO A 56 -10.64 14.04 -11.54
CA PRO A 56 -11.21 14.02 -12.88
C PRO A 56 -10.29 14.65 -13.94
N SER A 57 -9.10 15.14 -13.56
CA SER A 57 -8.27 15.99 -14.42
C SER A 57 -7.02 15.27 -14.93
N THR A 58 -6.53 15.73 -16.08
CA THR A 58 -5.20 15.40 -16.59
C THR A 58 -4.33 16.65 -16.75
N GLU A 59 -4.73 17.76 -16.11
CA GLU A 59 -3.96 18.99 -16.13
C GLU A 59 -2.68 18.82 -15.31
N LYS A 60 -1.56 19.38 -15.78
CA LYS A 60 -0.29 19.29 -15.08
C LYS A 60 -0.41 19.78 -13.63
N GLY A 61 -0.01 18.94 -12.68
CA GLY A 61 -0.09 19.24 -11.24
C GLY A 61 -1.42 18.87 -10.59
N SER A 62 -2.39 18.33 -11.33
CA SER A 62 -3.56 17.64 -10.76
C SER A 62 -3.14 16.38 -10.02
N GLY A 63 -3.77 16.16 -8.87
CA GLY A 63 -3.51 15.04 -7.98
C GLY A 63 -4.31 15.19 -6.69
N ARG A 64 -4.54 14.08 -6.00
CA ARG A 64 -5.15 14.04 -4.67
C ARG A 64 -4.56 12.86 -3.91
N PHE A 65 -3.38 13.06 -3.35
CA PHE A 65 -2.56 11.99 -2.80
C PHE A 65 -2.20 12.29 -1.35
N TYR A 66 -2.32 11.28 -0.49
CA TYR A 66 -1.96 11.35 0.92
C TYR A 66 -0.79 10.43 1.17
N GLN A 67 0.23 10.88 1.87
CA GLN A 67 1.43 10.09 2.11
C GLN A 67 2.03 10.38 3.47
N LEU A 68 2.80 9.43 3.98
CA LEU A 68 3.60 9.60 5.19
C LEU A 68 4.96 8.94 5.01
N ASP A 69 5.97 9.53 5.63
CA ASP A 69 7.29 8.90 5.75
C ASP A 69 7.18 7.79 6.80
N TRP A 70 7.47 6.55 6.40
CA TRP A 70 7.36 5.34 7.25
C TRP A 70 8.69 4.66 7.54
N HIS A 71 9.80 5.15 6.98
CA HIS A 71 11.17 4.74 7.31
C HIS A 71 11.41 3.22 7.34
N VAL A 72 10.84 2.47 6.37
CA VAL A 72 11.01 1.02 6.26
C VAL A 72 12.45 0.66 5.95
N ASN A 73 12.96 -0.41 6.57
CA ASN A 73 14.21 -1.03 6.17
C ASN A 73 13.92 -2.04 5.04
N PRO A 74 14.50 -1.88 3.82
CA PRO A 74 14.24 -2.76 2.68
C PRO A 74 14.37 -4.26 3.00
N GLU A 75 15.42 -4.65 3.74
CA GLU A 75 15.72 -6.06 4.05
C GLU A 75 14.73 -6.68 5.04
N GLN A 76 14.16 -5.87 5.93
CA GLN A 76 13.12 -6.32 6.87
C GLN A 76 11.76 -6.37 6.19
N GLY A 77 11.53 -5.41 5.29
CA GLY A 77 10.30 -5.27 4.53
C GLY A 77 9.17 -4.62 5.33
N ALA A 78 8.01 -4.54 4.69
CA ALA A 78 6.80 -3.98 5.27
C ALA A 78 5.56 -4.64 4.70
N THR A 79 4.45 -4.49 5.42
CA THR A 79 3.13 -4.89 4.95
C THR A 79 2.20 -3.70 5.02
N VAL A 80 1.47 -3.42 3.95
CA VAL A 80 0.41 -2.42 3.90
C VAL A 80 -0.91 -3.12 3.64
N GLU A 81 -1.94 -2.75 4.38
CA GLU A 81 -3.31 -3.12 4.06
C GLU A 81 -4.14 -1.87 3.75
N ALA A 82 -4.89 -1.95 2.66
CA ALA A 82 -5.86 -0.95 2.27
C ALA A 82 -7.18 -1.63 1.93
N ARG A 83 -8.28 -1.09 2.43
CA ARG A 83 -9.62 -1.52 2.02
C ARG A 83 -10.27 -0.45 1.17
N LEU A 84 -10.54 -0.79 -0.08
CA LEU A 84 -11.08 0.16 -1.05
C LEU A 84 -12.00 -0.49 -2.08
N LYS A 85 -12.73 0.36 -2.79
CA LYS A 85 -13.49 0.05 -4.02
C LYS A 85 -13.05 1.03 -5.10
N ALA A 86 -12.56 0.54 -6.23
CA ALA A 86 -12.09 1.35 -7.35
C ALA A 86 -13.25 1.63 -8.32
N VAL A 87 -13.60 2.90 -8.51
CA VAL A 87 -14.74 3.31 -9.35
C VAL A 87 -14.28 3.57 -10.78
N SER A 88 -13.18 4.30 -10.96
CA SER A 88 -12.58 4.54 -12.26
C SER A 88 -11.07 4.76 -12.13
N CYS A 89 -10.33 4.41 -13.18
CA CYS A 89 -8.89 4.66 -13.27
C CYS A 89 -8.52 4.64 -14.76
N SER A 90 -8.00 5.74 -15.31
CA SER A 90 -7.71 5.81 -16.75
C SER A 90 -6.32 5.29 -17.12
N ALA A 91 -5.37 5.38 -16.21
CA ALA A 91 -3.98 4.99 -16.42
C ALA A 91 -3.29 4.64 -15.09
N PRO A 92 -2.10 4.01 -15.10
CA PRO A 92 -1.30 3.79 -13.90
C PRO A 92 -1.21 5.05 -13.02
N TRP A 93 -1.21 4.86 -11.70
CA TRP A 93 -1.23 5.92 -10.68
C TRP A 93 -2.54 6.72 -10.51
N GLY A 94 -3.59 6.47 -11.29
CA GLY A 94 -4.89 7.14 -11.15
C GLY A 94 -5.64 6.78 -9.86
N VAL A 95 -5.60 5.53 -9.43
CA VAL A 95 -6.02 5.06 -8.10
C VAL A 95 -4.89 4.19 -7.55
N CYS A 96 -4.07 4.74 -6.66
CA CYS A 96 -2.78 4.17 -6.31
C CYS A 96 -2.63 3.96 -4.80
N LEU A 97 -2.01 2.85 -4.43
CA LEU A 97 -1.32 2.66 -3.16
C LEU A 97 0.19 2.63 -3.44
N LEU A 98 0.90 3.69 -3.02
CA LEU A 98 2.35 3.79 -3.11
C LEU A 98 2.99 3.02 -1.95
N VAL A 99 3.99 2.20 -2.28
CA VAL A 99 4.95 1.66 -1.32
C VAL A 99 6.36 1.97 -1.79
N ALA A 100 7.16 2.63 -0.96
CA ALA A 100 8.56 2.94 -1.26
C ALA A 100 9.42 2.77 -0.02
N ASP A 101 10.54 2.05 -0.12
CA ASP A 101 11.41 1.69 1.02
C ASP A 101 12.72 2.51 1.09
N GLY A 102 12.82 3.56 0.28
CA GLY A 102 14.02 4.39 0.14
C GLY A 102 15.02 3.90 -0.91
N VAL A 103 14.88 2.65 -1.38
CA VAL A 103 15.67 2.06 -2.47
C VAL A 103 14.78 1.80 -3.67
N HIS A 104 13.64 1.15 -3.45
CA HIS A 104 12.66 0.77 -4.45
C HIS A 104 11.31 1.43 -4.17
N GLU A 105 10.50 1.52 -5.22
CA GLU A 105 9.12 1.96 -5.13
C GLU A 105 8.21 1.21 -6.08
N GLU A 106 6.93 1.17 -5.74
CA GLU A 106 5.90 0.66 -6.62
C GLU A 106 4.58 1.36 -6.35
N GLY A 107 3.86 1.66 -7.44
CA GLY A 107 2.51 2.17 -7.41
C GLY A 107 1.55 1.02 -7.71
N VAL A 108 1.00 0.41 -6.66
CA VAL A 108 -0.06 -0.60 -6.82
C VAL A 108 -1.32 0.14 -7.26
N THR A 109 -1.67 0.01 -8.54
CA THR A 109 -2.77 0.72 -9.17
C THR A 109 -4.00 -0.17 -9.29
N PHE A 110 -5.16 0.36 -8.88
CA PHE A 110 -6.44 -0.34 -8.90
C PHE A 110 -7.31 0.20 -10.04
N PHE A 111 -7.46 -0.58 -11.10
CA PHE A 111 -8.47 -0.35 -12.12
C PHE A 111 -9.74 -1.10 -11.74
N PRO A 112 -10.92 -0.68 -12.24
CA PRO A 112 -12.17 -1.39 -11.98
C PRO A 112 -12.13 -2.91 -12.28
N ASP A 113 -11.35 -3.32 -13.28
CA ASP A 113 -11.29 -4.69 -13.81
C ASP A 113 -9.93 -5.40 -13.61
N LYS A 114 -8.95 -4.73 -12.98
CA LYS A 114 -7.60 -5.30 -12.75
C LYS A 114 -6.81 -4.56 -11.67
N VAL A 115 -5.82 -5.25 -11.13
CA VAL A 115 -4.76 -4.66 -10.28
C VAL A 115 -3.42 -4.73 -11.01
N VAL A 116 -2.63 -3.67 -10.90
CA VAL A 116 -1.36 -3.49 -11.63
C VAL A 116 -0.25 -3.04 -10.70
N LEU A 117 0.95 -3.60 -10.84
CA LEU A 117 2.20 -3.01 -10.39
C LEU A 117 2.72 -2.11 -11.51
N ALA A 118 2.66 -0.79 -11.33
CA ALA A 118 2.88 0.18 -12.40
C ALA A 118 4.34 0.23 -12.90
N GLY A 119 5.32 0.10 -12.00
CA GLY A 119 6.75 0.20 -12.29
C GLY A 119 7.30 -0.99 -13.05
N VAL A 120 6.77 -2.19 -12.79
CA VAL A 120 7.20 -3.44 -13.45
C VAL A 120 6.16 -4.07 -14.36
N GLU A 121 5.09 -3.33 -14.67
CA GLU A 121 4.05 -3.67 -15.63
C GLU A 121 3.42 -5.07 -15.42
N LEU A 122 3.39 -5.56 -14.19
CA LEU A 122 2.74 -6.83 -13.83
C LEU A 122 1.26 -6.58 -13.50
N SER A 123 0.36 -7.43 -14.00
CA SER A 123 -1.08 -7.24 -13.78
C SER A 123 -1.86 -8.53 -13.62
N ALA A 124 -3.02 -8.44 -12.96
CA ALA A 124 -3.98 -9.51 -12.80
C ALA A 124 -5.40 -8.97 -12.95
N ARG A 125 -6.24 -9.70 -13.70
CA ARG A 125 -7.68 -9.41 -13.78
C ARG A 125 -8.32 -9.64 -12.41
N PHE A 126 -9.10 -8.67 -11.96
CA PHE A 126 -9.77 -8.70 -10.67
C PHE A 126 -10.89 -7.67 -10.67
N ASP A 127 -12.09 -8.03 -10.20
CA ASP A 127 -13.17 -7.07 -10.06
C ASP A 127 -12.92 -6.21 -8.81
N ALA A 128 -12.36 -5.01 -9.01
CA ALA A 128 -12.07 -4.06 -7.93
C ALA A 128 -13.22 -3.05 -7.71
N ALA A 129 -14.24 -3.07 -8.57
CA ALA A 129 -15.35 -2.12 -8.58
C ALA A 129 -16.63 -2.69 -7.97
N GLY A 130 -16.84 -4.00 -8.06
CA GLY A 130 -18.06 -4.68 -7.63
C GLY A 130 -18.29 -4.65 -6.11
N ALA A 131 -17.22 -4.60 -5.32
CA ALA A 131 -17.30 -4.54 -3.86
C ALA A 131 -16.08 -3.84 -3.22
N PHE A 132 -16.13 -3.69 -1.90
CA PHE A 132 -14.94 -3.32 -1.13
C PHE A 132 -14.09 -4.56 -0.88
N HIS A 133 -12.82 -4.48 -1.26
CA HIS A 133 -11.83 -5.53 -1.09
C HIS A 133 -10.73 -5.06 -0.14
N THR A 134 -10.22 -5.99 0.67
CA THR A 134 -9.03 -5.74 1.48
C THR A 134 -7.81 -6.21 0.71
N TYR A 135 -6.99 -5.27 0.29
CA TYR A 135 -5.72 -5.54 -0.37
C TYR A 135 -4.60 -5.55 0.65
N ARG A 136 -3.72 -6.56 0.55
CA ARG A 136 -2.49 -6.64 1.33
C ARG A 136 -1.30 -6.61 0.37
N VAL A 137 -0.43 -5.63 0.54
CA VAL A 137 0.82 -5.48 -0.19
C VAL A 137 1.97 -5.80 0.75
N GLN A 138 2.82 -6.74 0.37
CA GLN A 138 4.02 -7.11 1.13
C GLN A 138 5.24 -6.82 0.29
N ILE A 139 6.22 -6.13 0.88
CA ILE A 139 7.52 -5.85 0.26
C ILE A 139 8.62 -6.38 1.16
N ARG A 140 9.70 -6.93 0.56
CA ARG A 140 10.94 -7.26 1.26
C ARG A 140 12.07 -7.42 0.24
N GLY A 141 13.17 -6.72 0.42
CA GLY A 141 14.28 -6.71 -0.53
C GLY A 141 13.77 -6.32 -1.92
N ALA A 142 13.95 -7.20 -2.90
CA ALA A 142 13.46 -7.02 -4.27
C ALA A 142 12.12 -7.73 -4.55
N ASP A 143 11.42 -8.23 -3.52
CA ASP A 143 10.16 -8.94 -3.67
C ASP A 143 8.97 -8.04 -3.35
N ILE A 144 7.90 -8.20 -4.13
CA ILE A 144 6.58 -7.61 -3.84
C ILE A 144 5.48 -8.64 -4.10
N GLN A 145 4.50 -8.70 -3.20
CA GLN A 145 3.28 -9.49 -3.39
C GLN A 145 2.05 -8.64 -3.16
N VAL A 146 1.00 -8.87 -3.95
CA VAL A 146 -0.31 -8.24 -3.77
C VAL A 146 -1.36 -9.32 -3.61
N TRP A 147 -2.10 -9.23 -2.52
CA TRP A 147 -3.21 -10.10 -2.19
C TRP A 147 -4.50 -9.27 -2.17
N ALA A 148 -5.62 -9.88 -2.53
CA ALA A 148 -6.95 -9.34 -2.30
C ALA A 148 -7.80 -10.40 -1.59
N ASP A 149 -8.39 -10.02 -0.47
CA ASP A 149 -9.22 -10.90 0.37
C ASP A 149 -8.55 -12.27 0.63
N GLU A 150 -7.28 -12.23 1.04
CA GLU A 150 -6.44 -13.40 1.34
C GLU A 150 -6.10 -14.31 0.16
N LYS A 151 -6.45 -13.91 -1.07
CA LYS A 151 -5.99 -14.56 -2.31
C LYS A 151 -4.83 -13.80 -2.92
N LEU A 152 -3.72 -14.50 -3.18
CA LEU A 152 -2.59 -13.95 -3.92
C LEU A 152 -3.04 -13.59 -5.35
N LEU A 153 -2.91 -12.31 -5.70
CA LEU A 153 -3.20 -11.80 -7.04
C LEU A 153 -1.94 -11.66 -7.89
N LEU A 154 -0.88 -11.09 -7.29
CA LEU A 154 0.37 -10.78 -7.97
C LEU A 154 1.53 -11.29 -7.13
N ASP A 155 2.35 -12.14 -7.74
CA ASP A 155 3.62 -12.60 -7.18
C ASP A 155 4.78 -11.96 -7.95
N GLY A 156 5.40 -10.96 -7.34
CA GLY A 156 6.47 -10.15 -7.89
C GLY A 156 7.83 -10.46 -7.27
N ALA A 157 8.13 -11.74 -7.03
CA ALA A 157 9.47 -12.17 -6.59
C ALA A 157 10.56 -11.63 -7.52
N GLY A 158 11.53 -10.89 -6.97
CA GLY A 158 12.61 -10.22 -7.68
C GLY A 158 12.19 -9.05 -8.57
N LYS A 159 10.94 -8.56 -8.47
CA LYS A 159 10.39 -7.50 -9.33
C LYS A 159 10.17 -6.16 -8.64
N PHE A 160 10.34 -6.04 -7.33
CA PHE A 160 10.31 -4.75 -6.65
C PHE A 160 11.63 -4.02 -6.86
N THR A 161 11.86 -3.49 -8.06
CA THR A 161 13.17 -3.01 -8.52
C THR A 161 13.18 -1.59 -9.10
N THR A 162 12.01 -0.98 -9.32
CA THR A 162 11.92 0.42 -9.74
C THR A 162 12.52 1.32 -8.67
N ALA A 163 13.50 2.15 -9.02
CA ALA A 163 14.20 2.99 -8.06
C ALA A 163 13.28 4.03 -7.40
N ALA A 164 13.37 4.18 -6.08
CA ALA A 164 12.60 5.15 -5.33
C ALA A 164 12.92 6.59 -5.76
N GLN A 165 11.92 7.31 -6.26
CA GLN A 165 12.04 8.70 -6.68
C GLN A 165 12.53 9.54 -5.50
N HIS A 166 13.63 10.28 -5.72
CA HIS A 166 14.28 11.09 -4.69
C HIS A 166 14.63 10.32 -3.40
N ARG A 167 14.82 8.99 -3.49
CA ARG A 167 15.04 8.10 -2.34
C ARG A 167 13.91 8.17 -1.31
N ARG A 168 12.67 8.40 -1.75
CA ARG A 168 11.51 8.46 -0.85
C ARG A 168 11.32 7.12 -0.16
N ASN A 169 11.01 7.19 1.13
CA ASN A 169 10.68 6.04 1.95
C ASN A 169 9.31 6.30 2.58
N GLN A 170 8.27 5.99 1.81
CA GLN A 170 6.90 6.46 2.02
C GLN A 170 5.87 5.38 1.74
N VAL A 171 4.76 5.47 2.45
CA VAL A 171 3.49 4.84 2.07
C VAL A 171 2.49 5.95 1.77
N GLY A 172 1.66 5.76 0.76
CA GLY A 172 0.64 6.73 0.42
C GLY A 172 -0.50 6.16 -0.41
N PHE A 173 -1.60 6.89 -0.50
CA PHE A 173 -2.78 6.46 -1.26
C PHE A 173 -3.54 7.64 -1.87
N GLY A 174 -4.28 7.37 -2.94
CA GLY A 174 -5.14 8.33 -3.65
C GLY A 174 -4.86 8.39 -5.14
N CYS A 175 -4.98 9.58 -5.74
CA CYS A 175 -4.69 9.85 -7.14
C CYS A 175 -3.30 10.50 -7.25
N GLY A 176 -2.33 9.74 -7.74
CA GLY A 176 -0.89 10.03 -7.64
C GLY A 176 -0.22 10.46 -8.94
N SER A 177 -0.98 10.81 -9.98
CA SER A 177 -0.43 11.22 -11.27
C SER A 177 -1.33 12.23 -11.97
N SER A 178 -0.74 13.33 -12.41
CA SER A 178 -1.45 14.32 -13.22
C SER A 178 -1.72 13.87 -14.66
N ALA A 179 -1.22 12.70 -15.07
CA ALA A 179 -1.50 12.10 -16.37
C ALA A 179 -2.64 11.07 -16.33
N ALA A 180 -3.23 10.84 -15.15
CA ALA A 180 -4.26 9.83 -14.93
C ALA A 180 -5.44 10.44 -14.16
N THR A 181 -6.65 10.09 -14.56
CA THR A 181 -7.85 10.34 -13.77
C THR A 181 -8.14 9.12 -12.91
N GLY A 182 -8.77 9.32 -11.76
CA GLY A 182 -9.18 8.20 -10.92
C GLY A 182 -10.25 8.57 -9.92
N GLU A 183 -10.99 7.54 -9.50
CA GLU A 183 -11.97 7.63 -8.44
C GLU A 183 -11.96 6.33 -7.63
N ALA A 184 -11.87 6.45 -6.31
CA ALA A 184 -12.02 5.32 -5.40
C ALA A 184 -12.55 5.76 -4.05
N ILE A 185 -13.09 4.78 -3.31
CA ILE A 185 -13.56 4.95 -1.94
C ILE A 185 -12.67 4.11 -1.02
N TRP A 186 -12.07 4.74 -0.02
CA TRP A 186 -11.10 4.14 0.90
C TRP A 186 -11.71 4.06 2.31
N GLN A 187 -11.75 2.86 2.88
CA GLN A 187 -12.25 2.63 4.25
C GLN A 187 -11.13 2.74 5.26
N PHE A 188 -10.01 2.07 4.99
CA PHE A 188 -8.81 2.18 5.82
C PHE A 188 -7.53 2.01 5.01
N VAL A 189 -6.44 2.55 5.55
CA VAL A 189 -5.05 2.27 5.16
C VAL A 189 -4.22 2.13 6.43
N ARG A 190 -3.50 1.02 6.55
CA ARG A 190 -2.66 0.69 7.71
C ARG A 190 -1.42 -0.10 7.27
N PHE A 191 -0.37 -0.10 8.09
CA PHE A 191 0.86 -0.80 7.76
C PHE A 191 1.60 -1.35 8.99
N GLN A 192 2.57 -2.22 8.72
CA GLN A 192 3.53 -2.82 9.65
C GLN A 192 4.94 -2.77 9.04
N GLY A 193 5.99 -2.80 9.88
CA GLY A 193 7.39 -2.84 9.45
C GLY A 193 8.07 -1.47 9.32
N GLY A 194 7.30 -0.37 9.36
CA GLY A 194 7.80 1.01 9.37
C GLY A 194 7.71 1.69 10.74
N LYS A 195 8.32 2.87 10.86
CA LYS A 195 8.27 3.78 12.02
C LYS A 195 7.85 5.16 11.53
N VAL A 196 6.87 5.76 12.22
CA VAL A 196 6.35 7.12 11.97
C VAL A 196 6.58 7.98 13.19
#